data_AF-A0A6P0FV99-F1
#
_entry.id   AF-A0A6P0FV99-F1
#
_cell.length_a   1.000
_cell.length_b   1.000
_cell.length_c   1.000
_cell.angle_alpha   90.00
_cell.angle_beta   90.00
_cell.angle_gamma   90.00
#
_symmetry.space_group_name_H-M   'P 1'
#
loop_
_entity.id
_entity.type
_entity.pdbx_description
1 polymer ?
#
loop_
_entity_poly.entity_id
_entity_poly.type
_entity_poly.pdbx_seq_one_letter_code
_entity_poly.pdbx_strand_id
1 'polypeptide(L)'
;MKITKPLFVLLILFSVASCKPDPLVPARDVAHFKAHPDERADVLAKCEADPGQLKEHPNCVNARQAQWDESMKSNDNAVPRLPSKN
;
A
#
# COMPACT_ATOMS: atom_id res chain seq x y z
N MET A 1 -3.45 -57.19 -4.97
CA MET A 1 -3.33 -55.73 -5.20
C MET A 1 -4.42 -55.01 -4.43
N LYS A 2 -4.09 -54.21 -3.40
CA LYS A 2 -4.99 -53.16 -2.89
C LYS A 2 -4.15 -51.91 -2.66
N ILE A 3 -4.35 -50.99 -3.58
CA ILE A 3 -3.52 -49.84 -3.90
C ILE A 3 -3.52 -48.86 -2.73
N THR A 4 -2.31 -48.65 -2.21
CA THR A 4 -1.74 -47.43 -1.62
C THR A 4 -2.68 -46.24 -1.47
N LYS A 5 -2.76 -45.68 -0.26
CA LYS A 5 -3.39 -44.40 0.09
C LYS A 5 -2.72 -43.24 -0.69
N PRO A 6 -3.23 -42.75 -1.84
CA PRO A 6 -2.61 -41.64 -2.56
C PRO A 6 -3.47 -40.37 -2.42
N LEU A 7 -4.43 -40.35 -1.49
CA LEU A 7 -5.43 -39.30 -1.43
C LEU A 7 -4.92 -38.07 -0.67
N PHE A 8 -3.95 -38.25 0.24
CA PHE A 8 -3.39 -37.15 1.01
C PHE A 8 -2.39 -36.29 0.24
N VAL A 9 -1.74 -36.84 -0.79
CA VAL A 9 -0.73 -36.10 -1.58
C VAL A 9 -1.39 -35.10 -2.54
N LEU A 10 -2.64 -35.32 -2.93
CA LEU A 10 -3.35 -34.47 -3.90
C LEU A 10 -3.85 -33.15 -3.30
N LEU A 11 -3.99 -33.05 -1.97
CA LEU A 11 -4.60 -31.88 -1.33
C LEU A 11 -3.63 -30.70 -1.12
N ILE A 12 -2.32 -30.90 -1.29
CA ILE A 12 -1.29 -29.89 -0.98
C ILE A 12 -0.97 -28.97 -2.18
N LEU A 13 -1.47 -29.27 -3.38
CA LEU A 13 -1.11 -28.56 -4.62
C LEU A 13 -2.00 -27.35 -4.98
N PHE A 14 -2.95 -26.95 -4.11
CA PHE A 14 -3.92 -25.88 -4.42
C PHE A 14 -3.64 -24.52 -3.78
N SER A 15 -2.44 -24.23 -3.29
CA SER A 15 -2.02 -22.86 -2.97
C SER A 15 -1.63 -22.11 -4.25
N VAL A 16 -2.61 -21.88 -5.13
CA VAL A 16 -2.46 -20.91 -6.21
C VAL A 16 -2.23 -19.54 -5.57
N ALA A 17 -1.02 -19.00 -5.74
CA ALA A 17 -0.70 -17.63 -5.40
C ALA A 17 -1.76 -16.72 -6.05
N SER A 18 -2.43 -15.89 -5.26
CA SER A 18 -3.40 -14.92 -5.78
C SER A 18 -2.63 -13.98 -6.72
N CYS A 19 -2.81 -14.14 -8.04
CA CYS A 19 -2.35 -13.19 -9.04
C CYS A 19 -3.18 -11.91 -8.96
N LYS A 20 -3.03 -11.17 -7.86
CA LYS A 20 -3.35 -9.74 -7.87
C LYS A 20 -2.08 -9.00 -8.28
N PRO A 21 -2.17 -7.97 -9.14
CA PRO A 21 -1.05 -7.08 -9.41
C PRO A 21 -0.48 -6.60 -8.07
N ASP A 22 0.83 -6.71 -7.87
CA ASP A 22 1.44 -6.19 -6.65
C ASP A 22 1.33 -4.66 -6.68
N PRO A 23 0.62 -4.02 -5.74
CA PRO A 23 0.48 -2.56 -5.73
C PRO A 23 1.83 -1.83 -5.52
N LEU A 24 2.90 -2.56 -5.20
CA LEU A 24 4.27 -2.03 -5.17
C LEU A 24 4.93 -1.94 -6.56
N VAL A 25 4.35 -2.51 -7.62
CA VAL A 25 4.97 -2.54 -8.95
C VAL A 25 3.94 -2.24 -10.05
N PRO A 26 4.22 -1.30 -10.98
CA PRO A 26 5.43 -0.48 -11.11
C PRO A 26 5.47 0.68 -10.11
N ALA A 27 6.62 1.35 -10.03
CA ALA A 27 6.73 2.57 -9.23
C ALA A 27 5.81 3.68 -9.78
N ARG A 28 5.05 4.32 -8.89
CA ARG A 28 4.11 5.42 -9.18
C ARG A 28 4.55 6.66 -8.43
N ASP A 29 4.28 7.83 -9.00
CA ASP A 29 4.61 9.11 -8.38
C ASP A 29 3.57 9.54 -7.33
N VAL A 30 3.85 10.65 -6.66
CA VAL A 30 2.96 11.23 -5.64
C VAL A 30 1.64 11.71 -6.24
N ALA A 31 1.65 12.24 -7.48
CA ALA A 31 0.46 12.77 -8.13
C ALA A 31 -0.57 11.67 -8.42
N HIS A 32 -0.09 10.49 -8.82
CA HIS A 32 -0.90 9.28 -8.99
C HIS A 32 -1.63 8.92 -7.69
N PHE A 33 -0.91 8.82 -6.57
CA PHE A 33 -1.52 8.47 -5.29
C PHE A 33 -2.44 9.55 -4.71
N LYS A 34 -2.27 10.82 -5.12
CA LYS A 34 -3.26 11.86 -4.82
C LYS A 34 -4.56 11.66 -5.59
N ALA A 35 -4.46 11.30 -6.87
CA ALA A 35 -5.62 11.05 -7.73
C ALA A 35 -6.34 9.72 -7.45
N HIS A 36 -5.65 8.75 -6.85
CA HIS A 36 -6.17 7.39 -6.60
C HIS A 36 -6.13 7.07 -5.09
N PRO A 37 -7.09 7.55 -4.29
CA PRO A 37 -7.09 7.38 -2.84
C PRO A 37 -7.22 5.92 -2.40
N ASP A 38 -7.95 5.10 -3.15
CA ASP A 38 -8.13 3.68 -2.84
C ASP A 38 -6.81 2.92 -3.01
N GLU A 39 -6.11 3.13 -4.13
CA GLU A 39 -4.80 2.54 -4.38
C GLU A 39 -3.75 3.04 -3.38
N ARG A 40 -3.83 4.32 -2.98
CA ARG A 40 -3.00 4.87 -1.90
C ARG A 40 -3.22 4.10 -0.59
N ALA A 41 -4.47 3.86 -0.20
CA ALA A 41 -4.79 3.13 1.02
C ALA A 41 -4.27 1.68 0.98
N ASP A 42 -4.45 0.99 -0.15
CA ASP A 42 -3.96 -0.38 -0.34
C ASP A 42 -2.43 -0.47 -0.26
N VAL A 43 -1.72 0.46 -0.91
CA VAL A 43 -0.26 0.54 -0.83
C VAL A 43 0.17 0.80 0.61
N LEU A 44 -0.43 1.77 1.30
CA LEU A 44 -0.07 2.12 2.68
C LEU A 44 -0.26 0.93 3.63
N ALA A 45 -1.38 0.21 3.53
CA ALA A 45 -1.63 -0.99 4.34
C ALA A 45 -0.55 -2.06 4.12
N LYS A 46 -0.07 -2.20 2.88
CA LYS A 46 1.00 -3.14 2.55
C LYS A 46 2.37 -2.67 3.05
N CYS A 47 2.64 -1.36 3.03
CA CYS A 47 3.83 -0.76 3.62
C CYS A 47 3.88 -0.92 5.15
N GLU A 48 2.72 -0.88 5.82
CA GLU A 48 2.59 -1.07 7.26
C GLU A 48 2.72 -2.54 7.69
N ALA A 49 2.42 -3.48 6.79
CA ALA A 49 2.57 -4.91 7.04
C ALA A 49 4.04 -5.37 7.09
N ASP A 50 4.94 -4.69 6.38
CA ASP A 50 6.39 -4.93 6.45
C ASP A 50 7.16 -3.60 6.50
N PRO A 51 7.09 -2.89 7.65
CA PRO A 51 7.67 -1.55 7.78
C PRO A 51 9.19 -1.57 7.80
N GLY A 52 9.83 -2.73 7.99
CA GLY A 52 11.27 -2.88 7.94
C GLY A 52 11.79 -2.90 6.51
N GLN A 53 11.23 -3.79 5.67
CA GLN A 53 11.72 -3.96 4.30
C GLN A 53 11.14 -2.95 3.32
N LEU A 54 9.91 -2.46 3.56
CA LEU A 54 9.21 -1.60 2.61
C LEU A 54 9.30 -0.11 2.92
N LYS A 55 10.00 0.28 4.01
CA LYS A 55 10.11 1.68 4.43
C LYS A 55 10.54 2.62 3.31
N GLU A 56 11.55 2.20 2.55
CA GLU A 56 12.19 2.98 1.49
C GLU A 56 11.72 2.59 0.09
N HIS A 57 10.74 1.70 -0.01
CA HIS A 57 10.16 1.33 -1.29
C HIS A 57 9.53 2.57 -1.95
N PRO A 58 9.78 2.88 -3.23
CA PRO A 58 9.31 4.10 -3.89
C PRO A 58 7.81 4.35 -3.72
N ASN A 59 6.96 3.32 -3.91
CA ASN A 59 5.51 3.46 -3.71
C ASN A 59 5.13 3.76 -2.26
N CYS A 60 5.86 3.23 -1.26
CA CYS A 60 5.61 3.50 0.14
C CYS A 60 6.01 4.92 0.56
N VAL A 61 7.05 5.47 -0.06
CA VAL A 61 7.45 6.87 0.13
C VAL A 61 6.42 7.79 -0.53
N ASN A 62 6.08 7.52 -1.80
CA ASN A 62 5.18 8.37 -2.58
C ASN A 62 3.74 8.35 -2.08
N ALA A 63 3.21 7.19 -1.67
CA ALA A 63 1.86 7.08 -1.11
C ALA A 63 1.75 7.82 0.23
N ARG A 64 2.80 7.79 1.06
CA ARG A 64 2.84 8.48 2.35
C ARG A 64 2.97 9.99 2.20
N GLN A 65 3.79 10.44 1.25
CA GLN A 65 3.86 11.84 0.87
C GLN A 65 2.49 12.34 0.39
N ALA A 66 1.80 11.57 -0.46
CA ALA A 66 0.46 11.92 -0.91
C ALA A 66 -0.52 12.02 0.26
N GLN A 67 -0.50 11.06 1.20
CA GLN A 67 -1.35 11.09 2.39
C GLN A 67 -1.08 12.32 3.28
N TRP A 68 0.18 12.67 3.50
CA TRP A 68 0.55 13.87 4.26
C TRP A 68 0.07 15.15 3.57
N ASP A 69 0.29 15.28 2.27
CA ASP A 69 -0.13 16.46 1.51
C ASP A 69 -1.66 16.67 1.57
N GLU A 70 -2.44 15.59 1.45
CA GLU A 70 -3.91 15.66 1.58
C GLU A 70 -4.35 16.00 3.02
N SER A 71 -3.65 15.49 4.04
CA SER A 71 -3.94 15.82 5.44
C SER A 71 -3.67 17.30 5.77
N MET A 72 -2.67 17.90 5.13
CA MET A 72 -2.30 19.30 5.35
C MET A 72 -3.28 20.26 4.66
N LYS A 73 -3.73 19.95 3.43
CA LYS A 73 -4.78 20.73 2.75
C LYS A 73 -6.07 20.83 3.57
N SER A 74 -6.42 19.75 4.28
CA SER A 74 -7.58 19.74 5.16
C SER A 74 -7.43 20.70 6.36
N ASN A 75 -6.21 21.04 6.77
CA ASN A 75 -5.92 21.85 7.95
C ASN A 75 -5.80 23.35 7.68
N ASP A 76 -5.79 23.80 6.42
CA ASP A 76 -5.67 25.21 6.06
C ASP A 76 -6.88 26.06 6.53
N ASN A 77 -8.01 25.42 6.85
CA ASN A 77 -9.18 26.07 7.46
C ASN A 77 -9.24 25.95 8.99
N ALA A 78 -8.36 25.14 9.61
CA ALA A 78 -8.36 24.85 11.04
C ALA A 78 -7.27 25.60 11.82
N VAL A 79 -6.23 26.09 11.13
CA VAL A 79 -5.17 26.91 11.75
C VAL A 79 -5.46 28.39 11.49
N PRO A 80 -5.78 29.20 12.52
CA PRO A 80 -5.86 30.65 12.37
C PRO A 80 -4.52 31.17 11.84
N ARG A 81 -4.52 31.79 10.66
CA ARG A 81 -3.33 32.46 10.13
C ARG A 81 -2.91 33.55 11.12
N LEU A 82 -1.78 33.34 11.79
CA LEU A 82 -1.20 34.38 12.63
C LEU A 82 -0.84 35.58 11.74
N PRO A 83 -1.20 36.82 12.13
CA PRO A 83 -0.87 37.99 11.34
C PRO A 83 0.65 38.14 11.21
N SER A 84 1.10 38.40 9.98
CA SER A 84 2.50 38.73 9.70
C SER A 84 2.89 39.98 10.47
N LYS A 85 3.88 39.85 11.36
CA LYS A 85 4.40 40.97 12.14
C LYS A 85 5.35 41.77 11.25
N ASN A 86 4.90 42.96 10.82
CA ASN A 86 5.76 43.97 10.20
C ASN A 86 6.74 44.57 11.22
#